data_AF-A0A2K2DD65-F1
#
_entry.id   AF-A0A2K2DD65-F1
#
_cell.length_a   1.000
_cell.length_b   1.000
_cell.length_c   1.000
_cell.angle_alpha   90.00
_cell.angle_beta   90.00
_cell.angle_gamma   90.00
#
_symmetry.space_group_name_H-M   'P 1'
#
loop_
_entity.id
_entity.type
_entity.pdbx_description
1 polymer ?
#
loop_
_entity_poly.entity_id
_entity_poly.type
_entity_poly.pdbx_seq_one_letter_code
_entity_poly.pdbx_strand_id
1 'polypeptide(L)'
;MCLCCHKDETLVHLFFDCTVAKCVWGCIAYTLGTDFVPQSLWQYFVWVRRFLPGLKTIFVEGLGAVCWAIWKTRNAVCFKKKV
;
A
#
# COMPACT_ATOMS: atom_id res chain seq x y z
N MET A 1 -13.37 -9.49 -6.50
CA MET A 1 -14.14 -8.45 -5.79
C MET A 1 -13.43 -8.19 -4.48
N CYS A 2 -13.05 -6.94 -4.22
CA CYS A 2 -12.31 -6.59 -3.01
C CYS A 2 -13.22 -6.77 -1.79
N LEU A 3 -12.84 -7.66 -0.86
CA LEU A 3 -13.64 -7.94 0.34
C LEU A 3 -13.78 -6.71 1.26
N CYS A 4 -12.84 -5.76 1.17
CA CYS A 4 -12.82 -4.59 2.06
C CYS A 4 -13.73 -3.45 1.59
N CYS A 5 -14.02 -3.35 0.29
CA CYS A 5 -14.80 -2.23 -0.25
C CYS A 5 -15.73 -2.59 -1.42
N HIS A 6 -15.91 -3.89 -1.71
CA HIS A 6 -16.84 -4.44 -2.69
C HIS A 6 -16.68 -3.94 -4.15
N LYS A 7 -15.53 -3.34 -4.48
CA LYS A 7 -15.17 -2.92 -5.84
C LYS A 7 -14.47 -4.04 -6.61
N ASP A 8 -14.33 -3.86 -7.92
CA ASP A 8 -13.49 -4.75 -8.73
C ASP A 8 -12.05 -4.77 -8.23
N GLU A 9 -11.52 -5.98 -8.10
CA GLU A 9 -10.19 -6.18 -7.54
C GLU A 9 -9.17 -6.22 -8.67
N THR A 10 -8.42 -5.12 -8.79
CA THR A 10 -7.24 -5.03 -9.65
C THR A 10 -5.99 -4.95 -8.78
N LEU A 11 -4.80 -5.17 -9.34
CA LEU A 11 -3.55 -5.02 -8.58
C LEU A 11 -3.39 -3.59 -8.02
N VAL A 12 -3.70 -2.58 -8.82
CA VAL A 12 -3.66 -1.18 -8.38
C VAL A 12 -4.67 -0.94 -7.26
N HIS A 13 -5.88 -1.48 -7.40
CA HIS A 13 -6.88 -1.34 -6.36
C HIS A 13 -6.46 -2.03 -5.07
N LEU A 14 -6.00 -3.28 -5.13
CA LEU A 14 -5.58 -4.03 -3.96
C LEU A 14 -4.44 -3.36 -3.20
N PHE A 15 -3.45 -2.81 -3.90
CA PHE A 15 -2.23 -2.31 -3.27
C PHE A 15 -2.20 -0.80 -3.02
N PHE A 16 -3.07 -0.01 -3.65
CA PHE A 16 -3.01 1.45 -3.53
C PHE A 16 -4.35 2.13 -3.29
N ASP A 17 -5.45 1.64 -3.89
CA ASP A 17 -6.73 2.36 -3.87
C ASP A 17 -7.77 1.80 -2.87
N CYS A 18 -7.65 0.53 -2.49
CA CYS A 18 -8.47 -0.11 -1.47
C CYS A 18 -8.39 0.66 -0.15
N THR A 19 -9.49 0.71 0.61
CA THR A 19 -9.56 1.40 1.91
C THR A 19 -8.44 0.98 2.85
N VAL A 20 -8.14 -0.32 2.94
CA VAL A 20 -7.06 -0.85 3.78
C VAL A 20 -5.69 -0.39 3.27
N ALA A 21 -5.46 -0.43 1.95
CA ALA A 21 -4.22 0.04 1.36
C ALA A 21 -4.00 1.54 1.63
N LYS A 22 -5.04 2.37 1.46
CA LYS A 22 -5.00 3.80 1.79
C LYS A 22 -4.70 4.05 3.26
N CYS A 23 -5.27 3.27 4.18
CA CYS A 23 -4.94 3.37 5.59
C CYS A 23 -3.46 3.03 5.85
N VAL A 24 -2.94 1.94 5.28
CA VAL A 24 -1.53 1.54 5.46
C VAL A 24 -0.59 2.62 4.90
N TRP A 25 -0.80 3.06 3.67
CA TRP A 25 -0.01 4.13 3.07
C TRP A 25 -0.17 5.46 3.80
N GLY A 26 -1.36 5.75 4.33
CA GLY A 26 -1.62 6.93 5.17
C GLY A 26 -0.86 6.90 6.49
N CYS A 27 -0.77 5.75 7.16
CA CYS A 27 0.07 5.60 8.34
C CYS A 27 1.55 5.85 8.02
N ILE A 28 2.04 5.32 6.90
CA ILE A 28 3.42 5.55 6.47
C ILE A 28 3.62 7.05 6.14
N ALA A 29 2.69 7.67 5.42
CA ALA A 29 2.72 9.09 5.09
C ALA A 29 2.77 9.96 6.35
N TYR A 30 1.93 9.66 7.34
CA TYR A 30 1.95 10.32 8.64
C TYR A 30 3.31 10.18 9.35
N THR A 31 3.91 8.98 9.35
CA THR A 31 5.25 8.79 9.94
C THR A 31 6.36 9.55 9.23
N LEU A 32 6.17 9.89 7.96
CA LEU A 32 7.11 10.70 7.17
C LEU A 32 6.77 12.20 7.19
N GLY A 33 5.73 12.61 7.93
CA GLY A 33 5.30 14.00 8.00
C GLY A 33 4.69 14.52 6.70
N THR A 34 4.01 13.66 5.94
CA THR A 34 3.34 14.04 4.68
C THR A 34 1.88 13.61 4.67
N ASP A 35 1.03 14.47 4.12
CA ASP A 35 -0.39 14.17 3.88
C ASP A 35 -0.63 13.50 2.52
N PHE A 36 0.43 13.31 1.73
CA PHE A 36 0.32 12.70 0.40
C PHE A 36 0.36 11.18 0.50
N VAL A 37 -0.70 10.53 0.04
CA VAL A 37 -0.83 9.07 0.01
C VAL A 37 -0.76 8.59 -1.44
N PRO A 38 0.18 7.72 -1.81
CA PRO A 38 0.28 7.22 -3.18
C PRO A 38 -0.92 6.33 -3.54
N GLN A 39 -1.53 6.61 -4.69
CA GLN A 39 -2.65 5.85 -5.24
C GLN A 39 -2.26 5.00 -6.46
N SER A 40 -0.97 4.99 -6.83
CA SER A 40 -0.44 4.16 -7.90
C SER A 40 1.07 3.94 -7.73
N LEU A 41 1.61 2.97 -8.46
CA LEU A 41 3.05 2.70 -8.52
C LEU A 41 3.86 3.94 -8.91
N TRP A 42 3.38 4.70 -9.90
CA TRP A 42 4.04 5.92 -10.33
C TRP A 42 4.06 6.98 -9.23
N GLN A 43 2.91 7.21 -8.58
CA GLN A 43 2.82 8.16 -7.46
C GLN A 43 3.72 7.74 -6.30
N TYR A 44 3.85 6.44 -6.03
CA TYR A 44 4.79 5.92 -5.03
C TYR A 44 6.22 6.31 -5.35
N PHE A 45 6.70 6.11 -6.58
CA PHE A 45 8.08 6.46 -6.95
C PHE A 45 8.35 7.96 -6.88
N VAL A 46 7.38 8.80 -7.27
CA VAL A 46 7.49 10.26 -7.13
C VAL A 46 7.55 10.64 -5.65
N TRP A 47 6.64 10.09 -4.86
CA TRP A 47 6.52 10.34 -3.42
C TRP A 47 7.78 9.92 -2.66
N VAL A 48 8.28 8.71 -2.90
CA VAL A 48 9.44 8.18 -2.17
C VAL A 48 10.73 8.95 -2.50
N ARG A 49 10.89 9.40 -3.76
CA ARG A 49 12.00 10.27 -4.14
C ARG A 49 11.91 11.65 -3.49
N ARG A 50 10.70 12.15 -3.23
CA ARG A 50 10.45 13.45 -2.63
C ARG A 50 10.69 13.44 -1.12
N PHE A 51 10.17 12.44 -0.41
CA PHE A 51 10.18 12.40 1.06
C PHE A 51 11.33 11.58 1.63
N LEU A 52 11.94 10.69 0.85
CA LEU A 52 13.04 9.81 1.28
C LEU A 52 14.24 9.85 0.31
N PRO A 53 14.77 11.03 -0.07
CA PRO A 53 15.79 11.15 -1.12
C PRO A 53 17.10 10.39 -0.85
N GLY A 54 17.39 10.05 0.41
CA GLY A 54 18.56 9.28 0.83
C GLY A 54 18.47 7.76 0.63
N LEU A 55 17.27 7.21 0.40
CA LEU A 55 17.00 5.76 0.38
C LEU A 55 17.02 5.16 -1.03
N LYS A 56 17.93 5.65 -1.89
CA LYS A 56 17.95 5.42 -3.35
C LYS A 56 17.86 3.95 -3.78
N THR A 57 18.38 3.03 -2.97
CA THR A 57 18.42 1.60 -3.30
C THR A 57 17.25 0.82 -2.72
N ILE A 58 16.62 1.24 -1.62
CA ILE A 58 15.67 0.38 -0.88
C ILE A 58 14.18 0.67 -1.13
N PHE A 59 13.87 1.55 -2.08
CA PHE A 59 12.48 1.91 -2.39
C PHE A 59 11.68 0.72 -2.95
N VAL A 60 12.31 -0.15 -3.73
CA VAL A 60 11.63 -1.31 -4.31
C VAL A 60 11.38 -2.36 -3.22
N GLU A 61 12.34 -2.57 -2.32
CA GLU A 61 12.18 -3.45 -1.16
C GLU A 61 11.08 -2.96 -0.23
N GLY A 62 11.04 -1.65 0.05
CA GLY A 62 10.00 -1.04 0.87
C GLY A 62 8.60 -1.22 0.25
N LEU A 63 8.47 -0.97 -1.05
CA LEU A 63 7.23 -1.25 -1.78
C LEU A 63 6.84 -2.72 -1.71
N GLY A 64 7.80 -3.63 -1.96
CA GLY A 64 7.58 -5.06 -1.90
C GLY A 64 7.12 -5.54 -0.53
N ALA A 65 7.73 -5.02 0.54
CA ALA A 65 7.37 -5.36 1.91
C ALA A 65 5.94 -4.93 2.26
N VAL A 66 5.54 -3.70 1.89
CA VAL A 66 4.19 -3.18 2.14
C VAL A 66 3.16 -3.97 1.33
N CYS A 67 3.40 -4.17 0.03
CA CYS A 67 2.51 -4.97 -0.83
C CYS A 67 2.37 -6.41 -0.30
N TRP A 68 3.47 -7.04 0.11
CA TRP A 68 3.45 -8.38 0.68
C TRP A 68 2.63 -8.45 1.97
N ALA A 69 2.77 -7.46 2.86
CA ALA A 69 1.98 -7.38 4.09
C ALA A 69 0.48 -7.23 3.80
N ILE A 70 0.10 -6.34 2.88
CA ILE A 70 -1.30 -6.15 2.44
C ILE A 70 -1.85 -7.47 1.88
N TRP A 71 -1.12 -8.10 0.96
CA TRP A 71 -1.53 -9.36 0.34
C TRP A 71 -1.69 -10.50 1.36
N LYS A 72 -0.72 -10.68 2.27
CA LYS A 72 -0.80 -11.71 3.31
C LYS A 72 -2.00 -11.51 4.23
N THR A 73 -2.24 -10.29 4.69
CA THR A 73 -3.37 -9.98 5.57
C THR A 73 -4.70 -10.22 4.85
N ARG A 74 -4.83 -9.74 3.62
CA ARG A 74 -6.03 -10.00 2.79
C ARG A 74 -6.28 -11.49 2.61
N ASN A 75 -5.23 -12.25 2.28
CA ASN A 75 -5.35 -13.71 2.12
C ASN A 75 -5.72 -14.44 3.41
N ALA A 76 -5.22 -13.99 4.56
CA ALA A 76 -5.62 -14.55 5.83
C ALA A 76 -7.12 -14.35 6.08
N VAL A 77 -7.66 -13.16 5.79
CA VAL A 77 -9.09 -12.88 5.93
C VAL A 77 -9.92 -13.67 4.90
N CYS A 78 -9.56 -13.62 3.62
CA CYS A 78 -10.32 -14.29 2.55
C CYS A 78 -10.29 -15.82 2.63
N PHE A 79 -9.15 -16.43 3.00
CA PHE A 79 -8.98 -17.88 2.90
C PHE A 79 -8.93 -18.61 4.24
N LYS A 80 -8.63 -17.93 5.37
CA LYS A 80 -8.53 -18.61 6.66
C LYS A 80 -9.76 -18.45 7.57
N LYS A 81 -10.83 -17.75 7.13
CA LYS A 81 -12.05 -17.49 7.94
C LYS A 81 -11.73 -17.16 9.41
N LYS A 82 -10.65 -16.41 9.66
CA LYS A 82 -10.38 -15.88 11.00
C LYS A 82 -11.22 -14.63 11.16
N VAL A 83 -12.45 -14.84 11.62
CA VAL A 83 -13.29 -13.81 12.26
C VAL A 83 -12.95 -13.79 13.74
#